data_AF-A0A1D8GFV1-F1
#
_entry.id   AF-A0A1D8GFV1-F1
#
_cell.length_a   1.000
_cell.length_b   1.000
_cell.length_c   1.000
_cell.angle_alpha   90.00
_cell.angle_beta   90.00
_cell.angle_gamma   90.00
#
_symmetry.space_group_name_H-M   'P 1'
#
loop_
_entity.id
_entity.type
_entity.pdbx_description
1 polymer ?
#
loop_
_entity_poly.entity_id
_entity_poly.type
_entity_poly.pdbx_seq_one_letter_code
_entity_poly.pdbx_strand_id
1 'polypeptide(L)'
;MKRCRFLLAAVLLVFFLSTGFVFAVETVEITIDGQLLAVDVPPVIIQGRTLAPMRAVFESLGAEVEWDGKTKTVTAHKENQEIILTIGSNYATVNGKQKLLDVPGTIINNRTLVPLRFIGESLGAKVDWDAVQKKVIINSEVLLSTDKEFRFQEIGIGDAEDHVLRQLGQPARKDQSEYGFIWYIYNKDYNKYIQVGIENQKVVGLYTNADNWKSKQGIQIGTKKDHVNKLFGKGLSSIRKGNTLFQLNHGSQADVYLMNDYYATIFYDLHNQTTVTAIQLVEKNVEENMKSFYAKPSDQLKESFEKQVFDLANAIRARNNLTTFKWDEKISGTARKHSSDMAANQYFDHNNKRNESPFDRMTADGIVYRMAAENIAAGQSSAIFAHEGWMNSAGHRANILGSCTRLGVGVHFGGSYQTYYTQNFYTPK
;
A
#
# COMPACT_ATOMS: atom_id res chain seq x y z
N MET A 1 -80.33 19.98 -54.18
CA MET A 1 -79.61 18.81 -53.64
C MET A 1 -78.12 19.14 -53.52
N LYS A 2 -77.54 19.02 -52.32
CA LYS A 2 -76.18 18.53 -51.97
C LYS A 2 -75.03 18.82 -52.97
N ARG A 3 -73.82 19.26 -52.64
CA ARG A 3 -72.98 19.41 -51.43
C ARG A 3 -71.66 20.04 -51.96
N CYS A 4 -71.10 21.07 -51.34
CA CYS A 4 -69.97 20.98 -50.40
C CYS A 4 -68.66 20.44 -51.02
N ARG A 5 -67.63 21.31 -51.14
CA ARG A 5 -66.38 21.24 -50.34
C ARG A 5 -65.38 22.34 -50.72
N PHE A 6 -65.07 23.17 -49.72
CA PHE A 6 -63.91 24.06 -49.66
C PHE A 6 -62.61 23.25 -49.58
N LEU A 7 -61.54 23.70 -50.22
CA LEU A 7 -60.17 23.28 -49.93
C LEU A 7 -59.35 24.51 -49.54
N LEU A 8 -58.83 24.44 -48.31
CA LEU A 8 -57.98 25.41 -47.64
C LEU A 8 -56.55 25.29 -48.20
N ALA A 9 -55.95 26.38 -48.66
CA ALA A 9 -54.52 26.44 -48.97
C ALA A 9 -53.76 26.88 -47.72
N ALA A 10 -52.94 26.00 -47.15
CA ALA A 10 -52.08 26.28 -46.02
C ALA A 10 -50.78 26.96 -46.50
N VAL A 11 -50.54 28.19 -46.03
CA VAL A 11 -49.29 28.93 -46.23
C VAL A 11 -48.28 28.44 -45.19
N LEU A 12 -47.22 27.79 -45.65
CA LEU A 12 -46.12 27.31 -44.80
C LEU A 12 -45.10 28.44 -44.62
N LEU A 13 -45.10 29.09 -43.46
CA LEU A 13 -44.16 30.13 -43.07
C LEU A 13 -42.88 29.46 -42.52
N VAL A 14 -41.79 29.46 -43.28
CA VAL A 14 -40.49 28.91 -42.84
C VAL A 14 -39.77 29.96 -42.00
N PHE A 15 -39.79 29.79 -40.67
CA PHE A 15 -38.90 30.50 -39.75
C PHE A 15 -37.48 29.90 -39.84
N PHE A 16 -36.54 30.66 -40.39
CA PHE A 16 -35.10 30.37 -40.27
C PHE A 16 -34.67 30.70 -38.83
N LEU A 17 -34.76 29.74 -37.92
CA LEU A 17 -34.06 29.77 -36.64
C LEU A 17 -32.58 29.54 -36.91
N SER A 18 -31.78 30.60 -36.87
CA SER A 18 -30.33 30.50 -36.81
C SER A 18 -29.95 29.87 -35.46
N THR A 19 -29.78 28.56 -35.45
CA THR A 19 -29.13 27.87 -34.34
C THR A 19 -27.66 28.27 -34.34
N GLY A 20 -27.31 29.28 -33.56
CA GLY A 20 -25.92 29.50 -33.17
C GLY A 20 -25.42 28.23 -32.46
N PHE A 21 -24.45 27.54 -33.05
CA PHE A 21 -23.74 26.48 -32.35
C PHE A 21 -22.96 27.14 -31.20
N VAL A 22 -23.39 26.91 -29.96
CA VAL A 22 -22.56 27.16 -28.79
C VAL A 22 -21.59 25.98 -28.69
N PHE A 23 -20.36 26.15 -29.16
CA PHE A 23 -19.29 25.20 -28.88
C PHE A 23 -18.83 25.42 -27.43
N ALA A 24 -18.99 24.42 -26.58
CA ALA A 24 -18.31 24.40 -25.28
C ALA A 24 -16.81 24.35 -25.55
N VAL A 25 -16.08 25.41 -25.17
CA VAL A 25 -14.62 25.40 -25.20
C VAL A 25 -14.18 24.42 -24.12
N GLU A 26 -13.62 23.28 -24.51
CA GLU A 26 -13.05 22.31 -23.57
C GLU A 26 -11.86 22.95 -22.85
N THR A 27 -12.05 23.35 -21.60
CA THR A 27 -11.00 23.96 -20.77
C THR A 27 -10.24 22.90 -19.98
N VAL A 28 -8.93 23.10 -19.80
CA VAL A 28 -8.10 22.23 -18.94
C VAL A 28 -8.43 22.48 -17.48
N GLU A 29 -8.71 21.42 -16.72
CA GLU A 29 -8.94 21.50 -15.26
C GLU A 29 -7.64 21.30 -14.48
N ILE A 30 -7.54 21.90 -13.28
CA ILE A 30 -6.43 21.67 -12.34
C ILE A 30 -7.02 21.20 -11.01
N THR A 31 -6.50 20.11 -10.44
CA THR A 31 -6.80 19.69 -9.07
C THR A 31 -5.53 19.73 -8.22
N ILE A 32 -5.63 20.24 -6.99
CA ILE A 32 -4.58 20.20 -5.97
C ILE A 32 -5.08 19.34 -4.81
N ASP A 33 -4.37 18.27 -4.48
CA ASP A 33 -4.72 17.31 -3.41
C ASP A 33 -6.17 16.79 -3.52
N GLY A 34 -6.60 16.54 -4.76
CA GLY A 34 -7.95 16.08 -5.08
C GLY A 34 -9.05 17.16 -5.10
N GLN A 35 -8.73 18.41 -4.75
CA GLN A 35 -9.67 19.54 -4.81
C GLN A 35 -9.51 20.32 -6.12
N LEU A 36 -10.61 20.67 -6.77
CA LEU A 36 -10.60 21.48 -7.99
C LEU A 36 -10.13 22.91 -7.67
N LEU A 37 -9.10 23.37 -8.38
CA LEU A 37 -8.60 24.73 -8.27
C LEU A 37 -9.45 25.67 -9.13
N ALA A 38 -10.14 26.60 -8.48
CA ALA A 38 -10.82 27.69 -9.18
C ALA A 38 -9.80 28.70 -9.72
N VAL A 39 -9.86 28.97 -11.02
CA VAL A 39 -9.01 29.96 -11.69
C VAL A 39 -9.87 30.95 -12.46
N ASP A 40 -9.44 32.21 -12.48
CA ASP A 40 -10.11 33.30 -13.19
C ASP A 40 -9.71 33.37 -14.68
N VAL A 41 -8.54 32.84 -15.02
CA VAL A 41 -8.08 32.60 -16.39
C VAL A 41 -7.81 31.11 -16.57
N PRO A 42 -8.44 30.45 -17.57
CA PRO A 42 -8.26 29.02 -17.77
C PRO A 42 -6.82 28.69 -18.18
N PRO A 43 -6.30 27.50 -17.82
CA PRO A 43 -4.99 27.05 -18.30
C PRO A 43 -5.00 26.86 -19.82
N VAL A 44 -3.85 27.09 -20.45
CA VAL A 44 -3.68 26.99 -21.91
C VAL A 44 -2.56 26.01 -22.25
N ILE A 45 -2.66 25.35 -23.40
CA ILE A 45 -1.59 24.49 -23.91
C ILE A 45 -0.80 25.24 -24.98
N ILE A 46 0.47 25.50 -24.73
CA ILE A 46 1.40 26.14 -25.68
C ILE A 46 2.57 25.19 -25.88
N GLN A 47 2.88 24.85 -27.14
CA GLN A 47 3.99 23.95 -27.50
C GLN A 47 3.96 22.60 -26.73
N GLY A 48 2.75 22.05 -26.48
CA GLY A 48 2.58 20.80 -25.76
C GLY A 48 2.89 20.89 -24.26
N ARG A 49 2.85 22.10 -23.68
CA ARG A 49 2.94 22.35 -22.24
C ARG A 49 1.73 23.11 -21.75
N THR A 50 1.17 22.66 -20.62
CA THR A 50 0.09 23.37 -19.94
C THR A 50 0.67 24.51 -19.12
N LEU A 51 0.24 25.73 -19.43
CA LEU A 51 0.54 26.92 -18.67
C LEU A 51 -0.71 27.32 -17.87
N ALA A 52 -0.51 27.71 -16.61
CA ALA A 52 -1.60 28.10 -15.72
C ALA A 52 -1.29 29.38 -14.95
N PRO A 53 -2.31 30.07 -14.41
CA PRO A 53 -2.13 31.27 -13.61
C PRO A 53 -1.19 31.01 -12.42
N MET A 54 -0.04 31.69 -12.43
CA MET A 54 1.03 31.46 -11.46
C MET A 54 0.53 31.62 -10.03
N ARG A 55 -0.09 32.77 -9.74
CA ARG A 55 -0.52 33.13 -8.39
C ARG A 55 -1.47 32.09 -7.79
N ALA A 56 -2.51 31.70 -8.52
CA ALA A 56 -3.51 30.75 -8.04
C ALA A 56 -2.90 29.40 -7.64
N VAL A 57 -1.94 28.89 -8.43
CA VAL A 57 -1.28 27.61 -8.14
C VAL A 57 -0.29 27.75 -6.99
N PHE A 58 0.54 28.78 -6.98
CA PHE A 58 1.57 28.99 -5.95
C PHE A 58 0.95 29.24 -4.57
N GLU A 59 -0.05 30.12 -4.47
CA GLU A 59 -0.74 30.40 -3.21
C GLU A 59 -1.48 29.16 -2.69
N SER A 60 -2.12 28.39 -3.58
CA SER A 60 -2.77 27.13 -3.19
C SER A 60 -1.79 26.05 -2.73
N LEU A 61 -0.51 26.15 -3.13
CA LEU A 61 0.58 25.30 -2.65
C LEU A 61 1.30 25.91 -1.43
N GLY A 62 0.78 27.00 -0.86
CA GLY A 62 1.29 27.64 0.35
C GLY A 62 2.45 28.62 0.13
N ALA A 63 2.68 29.09 -1.10
CA ALA A 63 3.69 30.09 -1.42
C ALA A 63 3.11 31.51 -1.46
N GLU A 64 3.87 32.49 -0.98
CA GLU A 64 3.61 33.92 -1.18
C GLU A 64 4.16 34.37 -2.53
N VAL A 65 3.44 35.24 -3.25
CA VAL A 65 3.80 35.64 -4.63
C VAL A 65 3.82 37.16 -4.79
N GLU A 66 4.97 37.68 -5.18
CA GLU A 66 5.21 39.09 -5.49
C GLU A 66 5.39 39.33 -6.99
N TRP A 67 4.98 40.51 -7.45
CA TRP A 67 5.12 40.92 -8.86
C TRP A 67 5.78 42.29 -8.97
N ASP A 68 6.88 42.36 -9.74
CA ASP A 68 7.51 43.61 -10.15
C ASP A 68 7.15 43.93 -11.61
N GLY A 69 6.29 44.93 -11.79
CA GLY A 69 5.85 45.39 -13.10
C GLY A 69 6.93 46.12 -13.93
N LYS A 70 7.99 46.64 -13.30
CA LYS A 70 9.08 47.34 -14.03
C LYS A 70 9.98 46.34 -14.74
N THR A 71 10.32 45.26 -14.05
CA THR A 71 11.21 44.21 -14.56
C THR A 71 10.45 43.04 -15.17
N LYS A 72 9.12 43.01 -15.04
CA LYS A 72 8.26 41.87 -15.41
C LYS A 72 8.70 40.58 -14.73
N THR A 73 8.99 40.68 -13.44
CA THR A 73 9.50 39.58 -12.63
C THR A 73 8.46 39.15 -11.62
N VAL A 74 8.25 37.84 -11.53
CA VAL A 74 7.51 37.23 -10.43
C VAL A 74 8.51 36.61 -9.47
N THR A 75 8.31 36.86 -8.19
CA THR A 75 9.04 36.20 -7.11
C THR A 75 8.05 35.41 -6.27
N ALA A 76 8.40 34.17 -5.91
CA ALA A 76 7.60 33.38 -5.01
C ALA A 76 8.43 32.79 -3.87
N HIS A 77 7.85 32.79 -2.67
CA HIS A 77 8.47 32.34 -1.43
C HIS A 77 7.61 31.27 -0.75
N LYS A 78 8.20 30.13 -0.40
CA LYS A 78 7.57 29.11 0.43
C LYS A 78 8.62 28.50 1.34
N GLU A 79 8.47 28.64 2.65
CA GLU A 79 9.46 28.17 3.64
C GLU A 79 10.88 28.63 3.28
N ASN A 80 11.79 27.71 2.91
CA ASN A 80 13.18 28.00 2.52
C ASN A 80 13.38 28.04 0.98
N GLN A 81 12.30 28.08 0.21
CA GLN A 81 12.31 28.04 -1.25
C GLN A 81 12.00 29.42 -1.83
N GLU A 82 12.93 29.96 -2.62
CA GLU A 82 12.76 31.16 -3.43
C GLU A 82 12.76 30.78 -4.91
N ILE A 83 11.79 31.30 -5.66
CA ILE A 83 11.67 31.12 -7.11
C ILE A 83 11.52 32.50 -7.75
N ILE A 84 12.39 32.85 -8.69
CA ILE A 84 12.33 34.11 -9.44
C ILE A 84 12.20 33.79 -10.93
N LEU A 85 11.19 34.38 -11.57
CA LEU A 85 10.90 34.17 -12.98
C LEU A 85 10.63 35.50 -13.69
N THR A 86 11.38 35.77 -14.75
CA THR A 86 11.15 36.92 -15.62
C THR A 86 10.32 36.50 -16.84
N ILE A 87 9.23 37.22 -17.11
CA ILE A 87 8.33 36.90 -18.23
C ILE A 87 9.07 36.97 -19.56
N GLY A 88 8.85 35.98 -20.43
CA GLY A 88 9.51 35.85 -21.73
C GLY A 88 10.89 35.19 -21.67
N SER A 89 11.46 34.97 -20.48
CA SER A 89 12.69 34.20 -20.30
C SER A 89 12.41 32.70 -20.33
N ASN A 90 13.30 31.92 -20.96
CA ASN A 90 13.33 30.46 -20.82
C ASN A 90 14.05 30.01 -19.55
N TYR A 91 14.44 30.94 -18.69
CA TYR A 91 15.15 30.66 -17.46
C TYR A 91 14.43 31.26 -16.26
N ALA A 92 14.40 30.49 -15.18
CA ALA A 92 14.04 30.93 -13.83
C ALA A 92 15.19 30.63 -12.87
N THR A 93 15.22 31.26 -11.71
CA THR A 93 16.12 30.87 -10.61
C THR A 93 15.33 30.24 -9.47
N VAL A 94 15.90 29.19 -8.90
CA VAL A 94 15.34 28.40 -7.79
C VAL A 94 16.44 28.32 -6.73
N ASN A 95 16.27 29.00 -5.59
CA ASN A 95 17.31 29.20 -4.56
C ASN A 95 18.66 29.66 -5.14
N GLY A 96 18.62 30.68 -6.00
CA GLY A 96 19.81 31.23 -6.68
C GLY A 96 20.41 30.35 -7.79
N LYS A 97 19.90 29.13 -8.02
CA LYS A 97 20.35 28.27 -9.14
C LYS A 97 19.46 28.45 -10.36
N GLN A 98 20.07 28.68 -11.52
CA GLN A 98 19.33 28.81 -12.78
C GLN A 98 18.73 27.46 -13.23
N LYS A 99 17.49 27.49 -13.69
CA LYS A 99 16.72 26.36 -14.21
C LYS A 99 16.12 26.72 -15.56
N LEU A 100 16.18 25.77 -16.49
CA LEU A 100 15.60 25.91 -17.82
C LEU A 100 14.09 25.58 -17.76
N LEU A 101 13.29 26.40 -18.44
CA LEU A 101 11.87 26.21 -18.65
C LEU A 101 11.66 25.63 -20.05
N ASP A 102 10.76 24.64 -20.18
CA ASP A 102 10.38 24.07 -21.48
C ASP A 102 9.70 25.09 -22.39
N VAL A 103 8.95 26.04 -21.80
CA VAL A 103 8.25 27.14 -22.48
C VAL A 103 8.35 28.37 -21.56
N PRO A 104 8.59 29.57 -22.09
CA PRO A 104 8.71 30.77 -21.25
C PRO A 104 7.36 31.13 -20.62
N GLY A 105 7.42 31.74 -19.43
CA GLY A 105 6.23 32.36 -18.83
C GLY A 105 5.69 33.47 -19.72
N THR A 106 4.37 33.56 -19.84
CA THR A 106 3.68 34.52 -20.71
C THR A 106 2.58 35.28 -19.96
N ILE A 107 2.14 36.40 -20.50
CA ILE A 107 1.00 37.15 -19.97
C ILE A 107 -0.18 36.98 -20.93
N ILE A 108 -1.28 36.41 -20.43
CA ILE A 108 -2.53 36.23 -21.17
C ILE A 108 -3.66 36.78 -20.30
N ASN A 109 -4.53 37.62 -20.88
CA ASN A 109 -5.65 38.26 -20.16
C ASN A 109 -5.23 38.90 -18.83
N ASN A 110 -4.09 39.61 -18.82
CA ASN A 110 -3.54 40.27 -17.64
C ASN A 110 -3.24 39.31 -16.45
N ARG A 111 -2.98 38.03 -16.75
CA ARG A 111 -2.46 37.04 -15.81
C ARG A 111 -1.14 36.50 -16.31
N THR A 112 -0.21 36.30 -15.39
CA THR A 112 1.02 35.56 -15.64
C THR A 112 0.71 34.07 -15.67
N LEU A 113 0.95 33.43 -16.81
CA LEU A 113 0.84 32.00 -16.99
C LEU A 113 2.23 31.39 -17.14
N VAL A 114 2.49 30.32 -16.41
CA VAL A 114 3.80 29.63 -16.37
C VAL A 114 3.60 28.12 -16.49
N PRO A 115 4.61 27.35 -16.98
CA PRO A 115 4.48 25.91 -17.17
C PRO A 115 4.23 25.18 -15.85
N LEU A 116 3.07 24.52 -15.72
CA LEU A 116 2.62 23.89 -14.47
C LEU A 116 3.60 22.89 -13.87
N ARG A 117 4.29 22.11 -14.72
CA ARG A 117 5.28 21.13 -14.28
C ARG A 117 6.41 21.79 -13.51
N PHE A 118 6.95 22.89 -14.04
CA PHE A 118 7.99 23.66 -13.37
C PHE A 118 7.52 24.22 -12.03
N ILE A 119 6.27 24.70 -11.97
CA ILE A 119 5.66 25.24 -10.74
C ILE A 119 5.66 24.17 -9.64
N GLY A 120 5.03 23.04 -9.91
CA GLY A 120 4.85 22.00 -8.90
C GLY A 120 6.20 21.48 -8.44
N GLU A 121 7.07 21.10 -9.37
CA GLU A 121 8.39 20.53 -9.03
C GLU A 121 9.26 21.50 -8.22
N SER A 122 9.23 22.80 -8.54
CA SER A 122 10.04 23.80 -7.82
C SER A 122 9.55 24.08 -6.40
N LEU A 123 8.28 23.79 -6.10
CA LEU A 123 7.68 23.93 -4.76
C LEU A 123 7.58 22.60 -4.00
N GLY A 124 8.18 21.53 -4.52
CA GLY A 124 8.10 20.20 -3.92
C GLY A 124 6.70 19.59 -4.04
N ALA A 125 6.04 19.74 -5.19
CA ALA A 125 4.79 19.09 -5.54
C ALA A 125 4.96 18.22 -6.80
N LYS A 126 4.21 17.10 -6.88
CA LYS A 126 4.18 16.25 -8.07
C LYS A 126 3.07 16.70 -9.02
N VAL A 127 3.36 16.79 -10.32
CA VAL A 127 2.40 17.22 -11.36
C VAL A 127 2.20 16.13 -12.41
N ASP A 128 1.00 15.56 -12.46
CA ASP A 128 0.57 14.55 -13.42
C ASP A 128 -0.45 15.13 -14.42
N TRP A 129 -0.55 14.52 -15.62
CA TRP A 129 -1.50 14.89 -16.67
C TRP A 129 -2.42 13.71 -16.99
N ASP A 130 -3.73 13.91 -16.82
CA ASP A 130 -4.77 13.00 -17.31
C ASP A 130 -5.20 13.46 -18.72
N ALA A 131 -4.79 12.69 -19.73
CA ALA A 131 -5.10 12.99 -21.12
C ALA A 131 -6.57 12.70 -21.48
N VAL A 132 -7.24 11.79 -20.76
CA VAL A 132 -8.64 11.43 -21.01
C VAL A 132 -9.56 12.53 -20.49
N GLN A 133 -9.28 13.01 -19.27
CA GLN A 133 -10.07 14.07 -18.63
C GLN A 133 -9.55 15.49 -18.93
N LYS A 134 -8.44 15.62 -19.67
CA LYS A 134 -7.73 16.89 -19.90
C LYS A 134 -7.49 17.66 -18.60
N LYS A 135 -6.98 16.95 -17.60
CA LYS A 135 -6.87 17.42 -16.21
C LYS A 135 -5.43 17.36 -15.74
N VAL A 136 -4.99 18.42 -15.07
CA VAL A 136 -3.71 18.45 -14.36
C VAL A 136 -3.96 18.09 -12.90
N ILE A 137 -3.20 17.14 -12.39
CA ILE A 137 -3.28 16.66 -11.01
C ILE A 137 -2.00 17.06 -10.30
N ILE A 138 -2.12 17.91 -9.29
CA ILE A 138 -1.02 18.38 -8.44
C ILE A 138 -1.18 17.76 -7.06
N ASN A 139 -0.13 17.15 -6.53
CA ASN A 139 -0.07 16.66 -5.16
C ASN A 139 0.99 17.46 -4.41
N SER A 140 0.58 18.21 -3.38
CA SER A 140 1.41 19.19 -2.67
C SER A 140 2.47 18.58 -1.74
N GLU A 141 2.35 17.29 -1.44
CA GLU A 141 3.34 16.50 -0.72
C GLU A 141 4.30 15.81 -1.70
N VAL A 142 5.45 16.42 -2.00
CA VAL A 142 6.66 15.62 -2.29
C VAL A 142 7.16 15.12 -0.94
N LEU A 143 6.85 13.86 -0.70
CA LEU A 143 7.46 12.98 0.28
C LEU A 143 8.86 13.46 0.69
N LEU A 144 9.06 13.71 2.00
CA LEU A 144 10.38 13.56 2.63
C LEU A 144 11.08 12.39 1.95
N SER A 145 12.34 12.50 1.50
CA SER A 145 12.95 11.45 0.70
C SER A 145 12.79 10.08 1.39
N THR A 146 11.84 9.26 0.90
CA THR A 146 11.55 7.94 1.47
C THR A 146 12.57 6.90 1.02
N ASP A 147 13.59 7.34 0.28
CA ASP A 147 14.74 6.56 -0.11
C ASP A 147 15.33 5.85 1.11
N LYS A 148 15.15 4.53 1.12
CA LYS A 148 15.62 3.66 2.19
C LYS A 148 15.14 4.10 3.57
N GLU A 149 13.89 4.59 3.68
CA GLU A 149 13.28 4.98 4.96
C GLU A 149 13.35 3.83 5.98
N PHE A 150 13.12 2.61 5.51
CA PHE A 150 13.18 1.41 6.32
C PHE A 150 14.38 0.55 5.95
N ARG A 151 15.13 0.18 6.99
CA ARG A 151 16.17 -0.85 6.96
C ARG A 151 16.04 -1.65 8.26
N PHE A 152 16.25 -2.96 8.17
CA PHE A 152 16.22 -3.85 9.34
C PHE A 152 17.56 -4.56 9.39
N GLN A 153 18.26 -4.45 10.52
CA GLN A 153 19.58 -5.08 10.70
C GLN A 153 20.54 -4.73 9.54
N GLU A 154 20.58 -3.45 9.16
CA GLU A 154 21.38 -2.93 8.03
C GLU A 154 21.03 -3.49 6.64
N ILE A 155 19.85 -4.11 6.47
CA ILE A 155 19.33 -4.60 5.18
C ILE A 155 18.14 -3.75 4.74
N GLY A 156 18.13 -3.33 3.48
CA GLY A 156 17.00 -2.65 2.83
C GLY A 156 16.67 -3.24 1.46
N ILE A 157 15.51 -2.84 0.91
CA ILE A 157 15.13 -3.17 -0.47
C ILE A 157 16.23 -2.70 -1.45
N GLY A 158 16.56 -3.54 -2.42
CA GLY A 158 17.58 -3.31 -3.45
C GLY A 158 19.00 -3.71 -3.06
N ASP A 159 19.26 -4.05 -1.79
CA ASP A 159 20.59 -4.54 -1.37
C ASP A 159 20.91 -5.89 -2.04
N ALA A 160 22.20 -6.17 -2.27
CA ALA A 160 22.65 -7.43 -2.87
C ALA A 160 22.51 -8.62 -1.90
N GLU A 161 22.18 -9.81 -2.41
CA GLU A 161 22.11 -11.05 -1.62
C GLU A 161 23.39 -11.32 -0.84
N ASP A 162 24.56 -11.11 -1.47
CA ASP A 162 25.86 -11.28 -0.81
C ASP A 162 26.04 -10.35 0.40
N HIS A 163 25.46 -9.15 0.36
CA HIS A 163 25.46 -8.25 1.52
C HIS A 163 24.63 -8.85 2.65
N VAL A 164 23.44 -9.38 2.36
CA VAL A 164 22.59 -10.06 3.35
C VAL A 164 23.35 -11.22 3.99
N LEU A 165 23.98 -12.08 3.19
CA LEU A 165 24.72 -13.24 3.71
C LEU A 165 25.94 -12.85 4.55
N ARG A 166 26.60 -11.72 4.25
CA ARG A 166 27.68 -11.19 5.10
C ARG A 166 27.17 -10.64 6.42
N GLN A 167 26.01 -9.98 6.43
CA GLN A 167 25.45 -9.37 7.64
C GLN A 167 24.78 -10.39 8.56
N LEU A 168 23.97 -11.30 8.00
CA LEU A 168 23.10 -12.19 8.76
C LEU A 168 23.58 -13.66 8.76
N GLY A 169 24.59 -13.98 7.95
CA GLY A 169 25.03 -15.35 7.72
C GLY A 169 24.08 -16.14 6.82
N GLN A 170 24.16 -17.47 6.87
CA GLN A 170 23.26 -18.35 6.13
C GLN A 170 21.86 -18.38 6.77
N PRO A 171 20.78 -18.27 5.98
CA PRO A 171 19.42 -18.40 6.50
C PRO A 171 19.19 -19.81 7.04
N ALA A 172 18.31 -19.93 8.03
CA ALA A 172 17.92 -21.23 8.57
C ALA A 172 17.05 -22.03 7.60
N ARG A 173 16.27 -21.33 6.77
CA ARG A 173 15.37 -21.92 5.78
C ARG A 173 15.16 -20.97 4.60
N LYS A 174 14.79 -21.53 3.45
CA LYS A 174 14.39 -20.79 2.25
C LYS A 174 12.96 -21.18 1.89
N ASP A 175 12.05 -20.23 1.94
CA ASP A 175 10.61 -20.45 1.78
C ASP A 175 10.10 -19.80 0.51
N GLN A 176 9.28 -20.51 -0.26
CA GLN A 176 8.54 -19.92 -1.37
C GLN A 176 7.58 -18.84 -0.84
N SER A 177 7.55 -17.67 -1.49
CA SER A 177 6.61 -16.58 -1.19
C SER A 177 5.39 -16.59 -2.11
N GLU A 178 4.36 -15.87 -1.69
CA GLU A 178 3.17 -15.55 -2.47
C GLU A 178 3.47 -14.67 -3.71
N TYR A 179 4.59 -13.95 -3.68
CA TYR A 179 5.02 -13.04 -4.75
C TYR A 179 5.89 -13.72 -5.82
N GLY A 180 6.34 -14.95 -5.57
CA GLY A 180 7.20 -15.72 -6.48
C GLY A 180 8.70 -15.67 -6.15
N PHE A 181 9.14 -14.69 -5.36
CA PHE A 181 10.50 -14.67 -4.81
C PHE A 181 10.67 -15.65 -3.65
N ILE A 182 11.91 -15.83 -3.16
CA ILE A 182 12.21 -16.74 -2.05
C ILE A 182 12.49 -15.96 -0.77
N TRP A 183 11.76 -16.25 0.31
CA TRP A 183 12.05 -15.75 1.64
C TRP A 183 13.22 -16.50 2.26
N TYR A 184 14.27 -15.78 2.64
CA TYR A 184 15.35 -16.26 3.49
C TYR A 184 14.94 -16.03 4.94
N ILE A 185 14.75 -17.12 5.68
CA ILE A 185 14.21 -17.09 7.04
C ILE A 185 15.36 -17.12 8.05
N TYR A 186 15.45 -16.09 8.89
CA TYR A 186 16.42 -15.98 9.97
C TYR A 186 15.69 -16.10 11.32
N ASN A 187 15.55 -17.34 11.79
CA ASN A 187 14.80 -17.69 13.01
C ASN A 187 15.65 -18.38 14.10
N LYS A 188 16.99 -18.29 14.01
CA LYS A 188 17.89 -18.85 15.05
C LYS A 188 17.78 -18.11 16.38
N ASP A 189 17.53 -16.81 16.33
CA ASP A 189 17.21 -15.95 17.47
C ASP A 189 15.94 -15.16 17.14
N TYR A 190 14.84 -15.54 17.77
CA TYR A 190 13.54 -14.93 17.51
C TYR A 190 13.43 -13.46 17.96
N ASN A 191 14.31 -12.98 18.86
CA ASN A 191 14.38 -11.55 19.19
C ASN A 191 14.97 -10.71 18.05
N LYS A 192 15.58 -11.35 17.06
CA LYS A 192 16.11 -10.72 15.84
C LYS A 192 15.45 -11.31 14.59
N TYR A 193 14.24 -11.85 14.73
CA TYR A 193 13.53 -12.51 13.65
C TYR A 193 13.37 -11.58 12.44
N ILE A 194 13.76 -12.05 11.26
CA ILE A 194 13.62 -11.33 10.00
C ILE A 194 13.42 -12.33 8.85
N GLN A 195 12.58 -11.96 7.90
CA GLN A 195 12.44 -12.63 6.61
C GLN A 195 12.98 -11.68 5.53
N VAL A 196 13.87 -12.18 4.68
CA VAL A 196 14.47 -11.40 3.58
C VAL A 196 14.12 -12.04 2.24
N GLY A 197 13.30 -11.38 1.45
CA GLY A 197 12.85 -11.84 0.14
C GLY A 197 13.93 -11.58 -0.90
N ILE A 198 14.43 -12.63 -1.54
CA ILE A 198 15.48 -12.57 -2.55
C ILE A 198 14.92 -12.97 -3.91
N GLU A 199 15.14 -12.12 -4.90
CA GLU A 199 14.93 -12.41 -6.32
C GLU A 199 16.08 -11.80 -7.13
N ASN A 200 16.59 -12.53 -8.13
CA ASN A 200 17.69 -12.06 -8.98
C ASN A 200 18.90 -11.51 -8.19
N GLN A 201 19.26 -12.19 -7.09
CA GLN A 201 20.35 -11.82 -6.18
C GLN A 201 20.20 -10.44 -5.51
N LYS A 202 18.96 -9.94 -5.39
CA LYS A 202 18.64 -8.68 -4.73
C LYS A 202 17.52 -8.86 -3.70
N VAL A 203 17.54 -8.01 -2.68
CA VAL A 203 16.47 -7.90 -1.70
C VAL A 203 15.26 -7.23 -2.34
N VAL A 204 14.16 -7.97 -2.46
CA VAL A 204 12.88 -7.49 -3.00
C VAL A 204 11.75 -7.56 -1.98
N GLY A 205 11.99 -8.16 -0.82
CA GLY A 205 11.03 -8.20 0.28
C GLY A 205 11.71 -8.18 1.63
N LEU A 206 11.06 -7.59 2.63
CA LEU A 206 11.50 -7.64 4.02
C LEU A 206 10.28 -7.79 4.93
N TYR A 207 10.40 -8.58 5.99
CA TYR A 207 9.41 -8.59 7.07
C TYR A 207 10.10 -8.77 8.42
N THR A 208 9.61 -8.04 9.43
CA THR A 208 9.96 -8.32 10.82
C THR A 208 8.85 -7.89 11.78
N ASN A 209 8.69 -8.67 12.85
CA ASN A 209 7.97 -8.30 14.07
C ASN A 209 8.89 -8.28 15.29
N ALA A 210 10.21 -8.29 15.09
CA ALA A 210 11.18 -8.00 16.15
C ALA A 210 11.22 -6.49 16.43
N ASP A 211 11.73 -6.10 17.60
CA ASP A 211 11.83 -4.69 18.05
C ASP A 211 13.23 -4.09 17.87
N ASN A 212 14.13 -4.81 17.22
CA ASN A 212 15.53 -4.44 16.98
C ASN A 212 15.74 -3.56 15.73
N TRP A 213 14.80 -2.65 15.44
CA TRP A 213 14.89 -1.74 14.30
C TRP A 213 14.23 -0.39 14.60
N LYS A 214 14.68 0.63 13.87
CA LYS A 214 14.11 1.98 13.88
C LYS A 214 14.28 2.60 12.50
N SER A 215 13.22 3.20 11.96
CA SER A 215 13.26 3.90 10.67
C SER A 215 14.06 5.20 10.78
N LYS A 216 14.41 5.82 9.64
CA LYS A 216 15.11 7.11 9.64
C LYS A 216 14.29 8.21 10.33
N GLN A 217 12.97 8.22 10.14
CA GLN A 217 12.04 9.13 10.80
C GLN A 217 11.64 8.68 12.22
N GLY A 218 12.25 7.62 12.74
CA GLY A 218 12.10 7.18 14.12
C GLY A 218 10.91 6.27 14.40
N ILE A 219 10.29 5.70 13.38
CA ILE A 219 9.24 4.69 13.54
C ILE A 219 9.88 3.38 14.00
N GLN A 220 9.29 2.74 15.00
CA GLN A 220 9.73 1.47 15.57
C GLN A 220 8.53 0.75 16.18
N ILE A 221 8.73 -0.46 16.70
CA ILE A 221 7.71 -1.16 17.49
C ILE A 221 7.23 -0.26 18.64
N GLY A 222 5.91 -0.16 18.83
CA GLY A 222 5.29 0.70 19.84
C GLY A 222 5.00 2.14 19.38
N THR A 223 5.45 2.57 18.20
CA THR A 223 5.07 3.88 17.66
C THR A 223 3.55 3.94 17.41
N LYS A 224 2.88 5.02 17.84
CA LYS A 224 1.43 5.17 17.64
C LYS A 224 1.08 5.41 16.17
N LYS A 225 -0.02 4.82 15.69
CA LYS A 225 -0.55 5.03 14.33
C LYS A 225 -0.70 6.50 13.96
N ASP A 226 -1.18 7.34 14.89
CA ASP A 226 -1.30 8.79 14.63
C ASP A 226 0.02 9.47 14.33
N HIS A 227 1.13 8.99 14.92
CA HIS A 227 2.45 9.52 14.62
C HIS A 227 2.93 9.06 13.24
N VAL A 228 2.69 7.79 12.87
CA VAL A 228 2.97 7.29 11.52
C VAL A 228 2.20 8.10 10.47
N ASN A 229 0.91 8.35 10.70
CA ASN A 229 0.08 9.15 9.79
C ASN A 229 0.51 10.61 9.69
N LYS A 230 1.09 11.20 10.74
CA LYS A 230 1.68 12.54 10.68
C LYS A 230 2.94 12.59 9.82
N LEU A 231 3.68 11.47 9.71
CA LEU A 231 4.92 11.39 8.94
C LEU A 231 4.67 11.05 7.47
N PHE A 232 3.73 10.14 7.18
CA PHE A 232 3.52 9.60 5.84
C PHE A 232 2.13 9.89 5.25
N GLY A 233 1.31 10.69 5.93
CA GLY A 233 -0.07 10.92 5.54
C GLY A 233 -0.95 9.69 5.76
N LYS A 234 -2.07 9.61 5.05
CA LYS A 234 -3.00 8.49 5.13
C LYS A 234 -2.52 7.33 4.27
N GLY A 235 -2.59 6.11 4.80
CA GLY A 235 -2.33 4.89 4.03
C GLY A 235 -3.21 4.78 2.78
N LEU A 236 -2.67 4.09 1.76
CA LEU A 236 -3.33 3.82 0.50
C LEU A 236 -4.61 3.02 0.72
N SER A 237 -5.67 3.38 -0.02
CA SER A 237 -6.90 2.59 -0.10
C SER A 237 -6.86 1.51 -1.17
N SER A 238 -5.95 1.63 -2.13
CA SER A 238 -5.83 0.69 -3.24
C SER A 238 -4.44 0.72 -3.88
N ILE A 239 -4.08 -0.36 -4.56
CA ILE A 239 -2.87 -0.49 -5.38
C ILE A 239 -3.29 -0.82 -6.81
N ARG A 240 -2.76 -0.09 -7.78
CA ARG A 240 -2.96 -0.40 -9.20
C ARG A 240 -1.92 -1.42 -9.64
N LYS A 241 -2.36 -2.59 -10.10
CA LYS A 241 -1.51 -3.65 -10.64
C LYS A 241 -1.91 -3.90 -12.09
N GLY A 242 -1.11 -3.41 -13.02
CA GLY A 242 -1.48 -3.33 -14.44
C GLY A 242 -2.78 -2.53 -14.63
N ASN A 243 -3.79 -3.17 -15.24
CA ASN A 243 -5.10 -2.56 -15.49
C ASN A 243 -6.10 -2.72 -14.34
N THR A 244 -5.74 -3.43 -13.28
CA THR A 244 -6.63 -3.77 -12.17
C THR A 244 -6.32 -2.90 -10.95
N LEU A 245 -7.37 -2.36 -10.32
CA LEU A 245 -7.27 -1.62 -9.07
C LEU A 245 -7.64 -2.56 -7.91
N PHE A 246 -6.65 -2.95 -7.11
CA PHE A 246 -6.83 -3.80 -5.95
C PHE A 246 -7.16 -2.95 -4.73
N GLN A 247 -8.35 -3.15 -4.16
CA GLN A 247 -8.74 -2.46 -2.92
C GLN A 247 -8.00 -3.09 -1.73
N LEU A 248 -7.38 -2.25 -0.91
CA LEU A 248 -6.74 -2.66 0.33
C LEU A 248 -7.78 -2.60 1.44
N ASN A 249 -8.13 -3.75 2.00
CA ASN A 249 -9.12 -3.85 3.09
C ASN A 249 -8.48 -4.43 4.35
N HIS A 250 -7.61 -3.64 4.98
CA HIS A 250 -6.96 -4.01 6.25
C HIS A 250 -7.59 -3.32 7.47
N GLY A 251 -8.64 -2.51 7.27
CA GLY A 251 -9.28 -1.75 8.34
C GLY A 251 -8.28 -0.88 9.11
N SER A 252 -8.35 -0.93 10.44
CA SER A 252 -7.37 -0.25 11.31
C SER A 252 -6.10 -1.07 11.59
N GLN A 253 -6.04 -2.34 11.15
CA GLN A 253 -4.99 -3.29 11.52
C GLN A 253 -3.67 -3.09 10.76
N ALA A 254 -3.72 -2.49 9.56
CA ALA A 254 -2.53 -2.13 8.82
C ALA A 254 -2.80 -0.93 7.91
N ASP A 255 -1.75 -0.17 7.63
CA ASP A 255 -1.72 0.84 6.57
C ASP A 255 -0.62 0.48 5.57
N VAL A 256 -0.86 0.75 4.29
CA VAL A 256 0.13 0.55 3.22
C VAL A 256 0.54 1.92 2.68
N TYR A 257 1.84 2.15 2.53
CA TYR A 257 2.40 3.37 1.98
C TYR A 257 3.25 3.04 0.76
N LEU A 258 3.08 3.80 -0.32
CA LEU A 258 4.03 3.76 -1.44
C LEU A 258 5.21 4.65 -1.08
N MET A 259 6.36 4.02 -0.84
CA MET A 259 7.65 4.68 -0.78
C MET A 259 8.24 4.73 -2.20
N ASN A 260 9.38 5.40 -2.40
CA ASN A 260 9.97 5.58 -3.73
C ASN A 260 10.07 4.27 -4.54
N ASP A 261 10.69 3.23 -3.96
CA ASP A 261 10.98 1.98 -4.67
C ASP A 261 10.25 0.75 -4.11
N TYR A 262 9.39 0.91 -3.11
CA TYR A 262 8.71 -0.21 -2.44
C TYR A 262 7.40 0.21 -1.75
N TYR A 263 6.54 -0.77 -1.52
CA TYR A 263 5.38 -0.63 -0.62
C TYR A 263 5.77 -1.02 0.79
N ALA A 264 5.41 -0.20 1.77
CA ALA A 264 5.58 -0.49 3.19
C ALA A 264 4.21 -0.73 3.82
N THR A 265 3.96 -1.95 4.28
CA THR A 265 2.80 -2.32 5.09
C THR A 265 3.20 -2.26 6.56
N ILE A 266 2.62 -1.33 7.29
CA ILE A 266 2.83 -1.17 8.74
C ILE A 266 1.63 -1.78 9.45
N PHE A 267 1.88 -2.79 10.28
CA PHE A 267 0.86 -3.48 11.06
C PHE A 267 0.73 -2.87 12.45
N TYR A 268 -0.49 -2.79 12.96
CA TYR A 268 -0.81 -2.20 14.25
C TYR A 268 -1.44 -3.21 15.21
N ASP A 269 -1.04 -3.14 16.49
CA ASP A 269 -1.67 -3.84 17.59
C ASP A 269 -2.83 -3.01 18.16
N LEU A 270 -4.05 -3.39 17.80
CA LEU A 270 -5.27 -2.72 18.26
C LEU A 270 -5.55 -2.95 19.75
N HIS A 271 -4.96 -3.98 20.35
CA HIS A 271 -5.08 -4.28 21.78
C HIS A 271 -4.02 -3.55 22.62
N ASN A 272 -3.08 -2.86 21.97
CA ASN A 272 -2.02 -2.09 22.63
C ASN A 272 -1.91 -0.66 22.06
N GLN A 273 -2.91 0.17 22.36
CA GLN A 273 -2.95 1.60 21.99
C GLN A 273 -2.78 1.89 20.48
N THR A 274 -3.11 0.93 19.60
CA THR A 274 -2.97 1.08 18.14
C THR A 274 -1.54 1.48 17.77
N THR A 275 -0.59 0.66 18.20
CA THR A 275 0.85 0.90 18.00
C THR A 275 1.45 -0.07 16.99
N VAL A 276 2.53 0.32 16.32
CA VAL A 276 3.25 -0.50 15.35
C VAL A 276 3.70 -1.82 16.00
N THR A 277 3.38 -2.94 15.38
CA THR A 277 3.72 -4.29 15.87
C THR A 277 4.56 -5.11 14.89
N ALA A 278 4.47 -4.81 13.59
CA ALA A 278 5.27 -5.45 12.57
C ALA A 278 5.33 -4.54 11.34
N ILE A 279 6.23 -4.87 10.42
CA ILE A 279 6.38 -4.17 9.15
C ILE A 279 6.76 -5.16 8.05
N GLN A 280 6.15 -4.99 6.88
CA GLN A 280 6.49 -5.68 5.64
C GLN A 280 6.85 -4.67 4.57
N LEU A 281 7.94 -4.90 3.85
CA LEU A 281 8.32 -4.16 2.66
C LEU A 281 8.28 -5.10 1.46
N VAL A 282 7.76 -4.63 0.33
CA VAL A 282 7.78 -5.36 -0.95
C VAL A 282 8.19 -4.37 -2.03
N GLU A 283 9.22 -4.71 -2.82
CA GLU A 283 9.68 -3.90 -3.95
C GLU A 283 8.49 -3.56 -4.86
N LYS A 284 8.43 -2.30 -5.30
CA LYS A 284 7.30 -1.76 -6.05
C LYS A 284 6.97 -2.59 -7.28
N ASN A 285 7.99 -2.94 -8.07
CA ASN A 285 7.80 -3.75 -9.27
C ASN A 285 7.29 -5.15 -8.96
N VAL A 286 7.72 -5.77 -7.86
CA VAL A 286 7.21 -7.07 -7.42
C VAL A 286 5.74 -6.97 -7.04
N GLU A 287 5.37 -5.96 -6.24
CA GLU A 287 3.98 -5.75 -5.80
C GLU A 287 3.04 -5.48 -6.98
N GLU A 288 3.45 -4.60 -7.90
CA GLU A 288 2.65 -4.18 -9.06
C GLU A 288 2.53 -5.27 -10.14
N ASN A 289 3.50 -6.19 -10.23
CA ASN A 289 3.46 -7.31 -11.18
C ASN A 289 2.66 -8.52 -10.68
N MET A 290 2.23 -8.53 -9.42
CA MET A 290 1.39 -9.60 -8.88
C MET A 290 0.00 -9.55 -9.54
N LYS A 291 -0.24 -10.47 -10.48
CA LYS A 291 -1.47 -10.48 -11.32
C LYS A 291 -2.74 -10.94 -10.59
N SER A 292 -2.60 -11.57 -9.44
CA SER A 292 -3.70 -12.15 -8.64
C SER A 292 -3.49 -11.78 -7.18
N PHE A 293 -4.58 -11.62 -6.43
CA PHE A 293 -4.51 -11.39 -4.98
C PHE A 293 -3.95 -12.61 -4.22
N TYR A 294 -4.18 -13.82 -4.75
CA TYR A 294 -3.66 -15.06 -4.21
C TYR A 294 -2.61 -15.65 -5.13
N ALA A 295 -1.55 -16.20 -4.52
CA ALA A 295 -0.53 -16.95 -5.23
C ALA A 295 -1.09 -18.25 -5.81
N LYS A 296 -0.40 -18.79 -6.82
CA LYS A 296 -0.71 -20.11 -7.35
C LYS A 296 -0.35 -21.17 -6.29
N PRO A 297 -1.29 -22.05 -5.89
CA PRO A 297 -1.02 -23.10 -4.91
C PRO A 297 0.10 -24.05 -5.33
N SER A 298 0.95 -24.43 -4.38
CA SER A 298 1.92 -25.52 -4.48
C SER A 298 2.11 -26.16 -3.10
N ASP A 299 2.60 -27.40 -3.06
CA ASP A 299 2.93 -28.05 -1.78
C ASP A 299 4.07 -27.33 -1.06
N GLN A 300 5.04 -26.79 -1.80
CA GLN A 300 6.13 -26.00 -1.25
C GLN A 300 5.63 -24.71 -0.60
N LEU A 301 4.72 -23.98 -1.26
CA LEU A 301 4.16 -22.76 -0.69
C LEU A 301 3.30 -23.05 0.56
N LYS A 302 2.58 -24.18 0.55
CA LYS A 302 1.81 -24.64 1.71
C LYS A 302 2.73 -24.89 2.90
N GLU A 303 3.81 -25.63 2.70
CA GLU A 303 4.81 -25.89 3.75
C GLU A 303 5.48 -24.58 4.23
N SER A 304 5.85 -23.68 3.31
CA SER A 304 6.35 -22.35 3.65
C SER A 304 5.41 -21.61 4.60
N PHE A 305 4.11 -21.56 4.28
CA PHE A 305 3.13 -20.85 5.10
C PHE A 305 2.97 -21.48 6.48
N GLU A 306 2.95 -22.81 6.57
CA GLU A 306 2.90 -23.52 7.86
C GLU A 306 4.09 -23.18 8.75
N LYS A 307 5.30 -23.22 8.19
CA LYS A 307 6.53 -22.91 8.94
C LYS A 307 6.65 -21.43 9.28
N GLN A 308 6.25 -20.53 8.38
CA GLN A 308 6.21 -19.09 8.66
C GLN A 308 5.22 -18.78 9.79
N VAL A 309 4.00 -19.31 9.76
CA VAL A 309 3.04 -19.09 10.87
C VAL A 309 3.61 -19.56 12.21
N PHE A 310 4.31 -20.70 12.23
CA PHE A 310 4.99 -21.18 13.43
C PHE A 310 6.10 -20.22 13.90
N ASP A 311 6.94 -19.76 12.98
CA ASP A 311 8.02 -18.83 13.27
C ASP A 311 7.51 -17.47 13.77
N LEU A 312 6.46 -16.94 13.15
CA LEU A 312 5.82 -15.69 13.55
C LEU A 312 5.24 -15.76 14.96
N ALA A 313 4.59 -16.88 15.30
CA ALA A 313 4.09 -17.14 16.66
C ALA A 313 5.23 -17.21 17.69
N ASN A 314 6.38 -17.77 17.33
CA ASN A 314 7.54 -17.80 18.22
C ASN A 314 8.25 -16.46 18.33
N ALA A 315 8.32 -15.67 17.25
CA ALA A 315 8.88 -14.33 17.25
C ALA A 315 8.12 -13.40 18.22
N ILE A 316 6.79 -13.42 18.16
CA ILE A 316 5.98 -12.62 19.10
C ILE A 316 6.09 -13.12 20.54
N ARG A 317 6.22 -14.44 20.76
CA ARG A 317 6.44 -15.00 22.10
C ARG A 317 7.78 -14.59 22.68
N ALA A 318 8.85 -14.66 21.90
CA ALA A 318 10.18 -14.23 22.30
C ALA A 318 10.18 -12.75 22.70
N ARG A 319 9.56 -11.87 21.88
CA ARG A 319 9.38 -10.45 22.18
C ARG A 319 8.60 -10.18 23.48
N ASN A 320 7.74 -11.11 23.90
CA ASN A 320 7.01 -11.06 25.17
C ASN A 320 7.67 -11.88 26.29
N ASN A 321 8.93 -12.29 26.14
CA ASN A 321 9.69 -13.10 27.09
C ASN A 321 9.01 -14.45 27.44
N LEU A 322 8.24 -15.01 26.50
CA LEU A 322 7.60 -16.31 26.64
C LEU A 322 8.45 -17.41 25.98
N THR A 323 8.41 -18.62 26.57
CA THR A 323 9.07 -19.79 25.97
C THR A 323 8.48 -20.10 24.59
N THR A 324 9.32 -20.25 23.58
CA THR A 324 8.90 -20.61 22.22
C THR A 324 8.27 -22.00 22.17
N PHE A 325 7.28 -22.19 21.31
CA PHE A 325 6.71 -23.49 21.03
C PHE A 325 7.72 -24.40 20.33
N LYS A 326 7.60 -25.70 20.58
CA LYS A 326 8.26 -26.74 19.77
C LYS A 326 7.32 -27.16 18.63
N TRP A 327 7.86 -27.24 17.41
CA TRP A 327 7.13 -27.80 16.28
C TRP A 327 6.79 -29.26 16.57
N ASP A 328 5.56 -29.66 16.25
CA ASP A 328 5.14 -31.05 16.34
C ASP A 328 4.42 -31.46 15.04
N GLU A 329 5.00 -32.42 14.33
CA GLU A 329 4.50 -32.84 13.01
C GLU A 329 3.16 -33.56 13.12
N LYS A 330 2.94 -34.29 14.22
CA LYS A 330 1.72 -35.09 14.40
C LYS A 330 0.50 -34.19 14.53
N ILE A 331 0.58 -33.15 15.38
CA ILE A 331 -0.51 -32.18 15.54
C ILE A 331 -0.67 -31.27 14.30
N SER A 332 0.42 -31.01 13.56
CA SER A 332 0.36 -30.33 12.26
C SER A 332 -0.45 -31.14 11.25
N GLY A 333 -0.30 -32.47 11.25
CA GLY A 333 -1.16 -33.38 10.48
C GLY A 333 -2.65 -33.21 10.81
N THR A 334 -3.01 -33.13 12.09
CA THR A 334 -4.40 -32.86 12.53
C THR A 334 -4.89 -31.48 12.05
N ALA A 335 -4.05 -30.45 12.16
CA ALA A 335 -4.38 -29.11 11.69
C ALA A 335 -4.61 -29.05 10.17
N ARG A 336 -3.79 -29.75 9.37
CA ARG A 336 -3.95 -29.85 7.91
C ARG A 336 -5.26 -30.52 7.52
N LYS A 337 -5.64 -31.59 8.23
CA LYS A 337 -6.94 -32.26 8.01
C LYS A 337 -8.10 -31.28 8.22
N HIS A 338 -8.07 -30.46 9.28
CA HIS A 338 -9.14 -29.49 9.53
C HIS A 338 -9.19 -28.36 8.50
N SER A 339 -8.03 -27.80 8.11
CA SER A 339 -7.98 -26.82 7.02
C SER A 339 -8.51 -27.40 5.70
N SER A 340 -8.18 -28.65 5.39
CA SER A 340 -8.70 -29.35 4.22
C SER A 340 -10.20 -29.64 4.31
N ASP A 341 -10.71 -29.98 5.50
CA ASP A 341 -12.12 -30.25 5.76
C ASP A 341 -12.96 -28.98 5.55
N MET A 342 -12.53 -27.86 6.15
CA MET A 342 -13.16 -26.54 5.97
C MET A 342 -13.23 -26.13 4.49
N ALA A 343 -12.14 -26.35 3.74
CA ALA A 343 -12.08 -26.04 2.31
C ALA A 343 -13.00 -26.93 1.47
N ALA A 344 -12.96 -28.24 1.69
CA ALA A 344 -13.72 -29.23 0.92
C ALA A 344 -15.23 -29.14 1.19
N ASN A 345 -15.62 -28.85 2.44
CA ASN A 345 -17.01 -28.81 2.87
C ASN A 345 -17.57 -27.38 3.01
N GLN A 346 -16.85 -26.38 2.49
CA GLN A 346 -17.28 -24.99 2.36
C GLN A 346 -17.83 -24.39 3.67
N TYR A 347 -17.08 -24.55 4.77
CA TYR A 347 -17.42 -23.96 6.06
C TYR A 347 -16.21 -23.36 6.74
N PHE A 348 -16.45 -22.55 7.77
CA PHE A 348 -15.42 -21.97 8.61
C PHE A 348 -15.88 -22.00 10.06
N ASP A 349 -15.47 -23.02 10.81
CA ASP A 349 -15.86 -23.26 12.20
C ASP A 349 -14.80 -24.14 12.91
N HIS A 350 -14.69 -24.01 14.23
CA HIS A 350 -13.87 -24.88 15.06
C HIS A 350 -14.39 -26.32 15.09
N ASN A 351 -15.70 -26.51 15.06
CA ASN A 351 -16.34 -27.82 14.98
C ASN A 351 -16.52 -28.21 13.52
N ASN A 352 -16.20 -29.46 13.18
CA ASN A 352 -16.47 -29.94 11.82
C ASN A 352 -17.96 -30.29 11.64
N LYS A 353 -18.35 -30.65 10.41
CA LYS A 353 -19.74 -31.02 10.09
C LYS A 353 -20.24 -32.30 10.77
N ARG A 354 -19.34 -33.07 11.40
CA ARG A 354 -19.67 -34.21 12.26
C ARG A 354 -19.79 -33.80 13.74
N ASN A 355 -19.75 -32.50 14.02
CA ASN A 355 -19.77 -31.88 15.34
C ASN A 355 -18.59 -32.29 16.25
N GLU A 356 -17.47 -32.74 15.64
CA GLU A 356 -16.23 -33.00 16.37
C GLU A 356 -15.51 -31.67 16.63
N SER A 357 -15.22 -31.40 17.90
CA SER A 357 -14.43 -30.26 18.34
C SER A 357 -12.95 -30.43 17.96
N PRO A 358 -12.12 -29.38 18.10
CA PRO A 358 -10.67 -29.51 17.92
C PRO A 358 -10.07 -30.60 18.81
N PHE A 359 -10.60 -30.74 20.02
CA PHE A 359 -10.17 -31.71 21.02
C PHE A 359 -10.52 -33.16 20.66
N ASP A 360 -11.69 -33.36 20.06
CA ASP A 360 -12.11 -34.67 19.54
C ASP A 360 -11.19 -35.09 18.39
N ARG A 361 -10.90 -34.17 17.45
CA ARG A 361 -9.95 -34.41 16.34
C ARG A 361 -8.55 -34.74 16.84
N MET A 362 -8.05 -33.99 17.82
CA MET A 362 -6.74 -34.27 18.45
C MET A 362 -6.70 -35.65 19.11
N THR A 363 -7.75 -36.01 19.85
CA THR A 363 -7.86 -37.31 20.53
C THR A 363 -7.95 -38.46 19.53
N ALA A 364 -8.74 -38.30 18.46
CA ALA A 364 -8.88 -39.29 17.40
C ALA A 364 -7.55 -39.54 16.66
N ASP A 365 -6.72 -38.51 16.50
CA ASP A 365 -5.37 -38.63 15.95
C ASP A 365 -4.33 -39.11 16.98
N GLY A 366 -4.76 -39.44 18.21
CA GLY A 366 -3.92 -39.97 19.27
C GLY A 366 -2.96 -38.94 19.88
N ILE A 367 -3.34 -37.66 19.90
CA ILE A 367 -2.61 -36.62 20.64
C ILE A 367 -3.09 -36.67 22.10
N VAL A 368 -2.14 -36.92 23.01
CA VAL A 368 -2.40 -36.97 24.45
C VAL A 368 -1.86 -35.70 25.10
N TYR A 369 -2.73 -34.93 25.74
CA TYR A 369 -2.40 -33.60 26.23
C TYR A 369 -3.08 -33.27 27.57
N ARG A 370 -2.48 -32.34 28.32
CA ARG A 370 -3.09 -31.74 29.53
C ARG A 370 -3.74 -30.38 29.28
N MET A 371 -3.40 -29.75 28.17
CA MET A 371 -3.95 -28.48 27.72
C MET A 371 -3.82 -28.39 26.19
N ALA A 372 -4.83 -27.85 25.52
CA ALA A 372 -4.81 -27.63 24.09
C ALA A 372 -5.67 -26.41 23.71
N ALA A 373 -5.42 -25.85 22.54
CA ALA A 373 -6.21 -24.77 21.94
C ALA A 373 -6.10 -24.81 20.41
N GLU A 374 -7.01 -24.12 19.74
CA GLU A 374 -7.02 -23.98 18.27
C GLU A 374 -7.25 -22.51 17.87
N ASN A 375 -6.52 -22.05 16.86
CA ASN A 375 -6.86 -20.87 16.08
C ASN A 375 -7.15 -21.28 14.63
N ILE A 376 -8.14 -20.65 13.99
CA ILE A 376 -8.40 -20.82 12.55
C ILE A 376 -8.45 -19.46 11.86
N ALA A 377 -8.07 -19.43 10.58
CA ALA A 377 -8.20 -18.25 9.71
C ALA A 377 -8.52 -18.70 8.28
N ALA A 378 -9.22 -17.86 7.52
CA ALA A 378 -9.53 -18.12 6.13
C ALA A 378 -9.60 -16.81 5.34
N GLY A 379 -9.11 -16.82 4.09
CA GLY A 379 -9.10 -15.65 3.19
C GLY A 379 -7.84 -14.79 3.21
N GLN A 380 -6.90 -15.04 4.13
CA GLN A 380 -5.64 -14.29 4.17
C GLN A 380 -4.69 -14.77 3.08
N SER A 381 -4.11 -13.82 2.35
CA SER A 381 -3.22 -14.07 1.21
C SER A 381 -1.86 -14.66 1.60
N SER A 382 -1.42 -14.47 2.85
CA SER A 382 -0.15 -15.02 3.34
C SER A 382 -0.15 -15.33 4.83
N ALA A 383 0.87 -16.09 5.24
CA ALA A 383 1.15 -16.42 6.64
C ALA A 383 1.30 -15.16 7.53
N ILE A 384 1.90 -14.08 6.99
CA ILE A 384 2.05 -12.81 7.69
C ILE A 384 0.68 -12.21 8.02
N PHE A 385 -0.19 -12.06 7.02
CA PHE A 385 -1.53 -11.50 7.24
C PHE A 385 -2.41 -12.39 8.14
N ALA A 386 -2.29 -13.71 8.06
CA ALA A 386 -2.97 -14.63 8.97
C ALA A 386 -2.52 -14.42 10.42
N HIS A 387 -1.20 -14.32 10.65
CA HIS A 387 -0.62 -14.08 11.97
C HIS A 387 -1.06 -12.73 12.58
N GLU A 388 -0.91 -11.64 11.85
CA GLU A 388 -1.29 -10.30 12.33
C GLU A 388 -2.80 -10.20 12.58
N GLY A 389 -3.62 -10.90 11.79
CA GLY A 389 -5.05 -11.03 12.01
C GLY A 389 -5.39 -11.75 13.32
N TRP A 390 -4.72 -12.85 13.64
CA TRP A 390 -4.89 -13.54 14.94
C TRP A 390 -4.43 -12.68 16.11
N MET A 391 -3.32 -11.95 15.99
CA MET A 391 -2.83 -11.07 17.05
C MET A 391 -3.79 -9.90 17.36
N ASN A 392 -4.62 -9.51 16.39
CA ASN A 392 -5.69 -8.53 16.55
C ASN A 392 -7.04 -9.12 16.97
N SER A 393 -7.11 -10.42 17.29
CA SER A 393 -8.28 -11.08 17.85
C SER A 393 -7.99 -11.59 19.27
N ALA A 394 -8.72 -11.09 20.28
CA ALA A 394 -8.41 -11.34 21.68
C ALA A 394 -8.32 -12.85 22.03
N GLY A 395 -9.26 -13.66 21.54
CA GLY A 395 -9.26 -15.11 21.76
C GLY A 395 -8.06 -15.82 21.10
N HIS A 396 -7.80 -15.51 19.84
CA HIS A 396 -6.68 -16.12 19.11
C HIS A 396 -5.32 -15.69 19.68
N ARG A 397 -5.20 -14.42 20.06
CA ARG A 397 -4.02 -13.86 20.73
C ARG A 397 -3.74 -14.57 22.06
N ALA A 398 -4.77 -14.83 22.86
CA ALA A 398 -4.62 -15.54 24.14
C ALA A 398 -4.03 -16.95 23.96
N ASN A 399 -4.34 -17.64 22.86
CA ASN A 399 -3.74 -18.93 22.55
C ASN A 399 -2.25 -18.81 22.18
N ILE A 400 -1.90 -17.84 21.32
CA ILE A 400 -0.51 -17.60 20.88
C ILE A 400 0.38 -17.16 22.06
N LEU A 401 -0.13 -16.34 22.97
CA LEU A 401 0.57 -15.88 24.18
C LEU A 401 0.37 -16.82 25.39
N GLY A 402 -0.35 -17.93 25.20
CA GLY A 402 -0.68 -18.87 26.26
C GLY A 402 0.49 -19.76 26.70
N SER A 403 0.21 -20.71 27.60
CA SER A 403 1.20 -21.58 28.23
C SER A 403 1.43 -22.92 27.52
N CYS A 404 0.86 -23.12 26.32
CA CYS A 404 1.11 -24.34 25.56
C CYS A 404 2.60 -24.46 25.20
N THR A 405 3.09 -25.67 24.99
CA THR A 405 4.53 -25.92 24.74
C THR A 405 4.81 -26.40 23.32
N ARG A 406 3.78 -26.84 22.61
CA ARG A 406 3.86 -27.31 21.22
C ARG A 406 2.87 -26.57 20.35
N LEU A 407 3.25 -26.38 19.09
CA LEU A 407 2.43 -25.82 18.04
C LEU A 407 2.62 -26.65 16.78
N GLY A 408 1.52 -27.03 16.15
CA GLY A 408 1.53 -27.44 14.74
C GLY A 408 0.57 -26.61 13.93
N VAL A 409 0.93 -26.43 12.66
CA VAL A 409 0.19 -25.58 11.73
C VAL A 409 -0.19 -26.40 10.52
N GLY A 410 -1.42 -26.22 10.07
CA GLY A 410 -1.91 -26.76 8.81
C GLY A 410 -2.41 -25.65 7.91
N VAL A 411 -2.09 -25.75 6.62
CA VAL A 411 -2.59 -24.85 5.59
C VAL A 411 -3.22 -25.65 4.46
N HIS A 412 -4.30 -25.12 3.90
CA HIS A 412 -4.92 -25.66 2.69
C HIS A 412 -5.30 -24.53 1.73
N PHE A 413 -4.95 -24.67 0.46
CA PHE A 413 -5.36 -23.76 -0.61
C PHE A 413 -6.58 -24.31 -1.35
N GLY A 414 -7.54 -23.46 -1.67
CA GLY A 414 -8.81 -23.81 -2.31
C GLY A 414 -10.01 -23.40 -1.47
N GLY A 415 -11.18 -23.96 -1.76
CA GLY A 415 -12.45 -23.65 -1.09
C GLY A 415 -12.96 -22.23 -1.35
N SER A 416 -14.05 -21.84 -0.69
CA SER A 416 -14.70 -20.54 -0.90
C SER A 416 -13.87 -19.35 -0.43
N TYR A 417 -12.98 -19.57 0.54
CA TYR A 417 -12.08 -18.55 1.08
C TYR A 417 -10.68 -18.57 0.46
N GLN A 418 -10.42 -19.39 -0.57
CA GLN A 418 -9.14 -19.53 -1.29
C GLN A 418 -7.95 -20.06 -0.48
N THR A 419 -7.84 -19.75 0.81
CA THR A 419 -6.82 -20.28 1.73
C THR A 419 -7.40 -20.43 3.13
N TYR A 420 -7.05 -21.53 3.79
CA TYR A 420 -7.43 -21.86 5.17
C TYR A 420 -6.17 -22.16 5.98
N TYR A 421 -6.14 -21.67 7.21
CA TYR A 421 -5.07 -21.89 8.18
C TYR A 421 -5.64 -22.44 9.48
N THR A 422 -4.91 -23.35 10.12
CA THR A 422 -5.22 -23.86 11.45
C THR A 422 -3.95 -23.93 12.29
N GLN A 423 -3.95 -23.30 13.47
CA GLN A 423 -2.93 -23.49 14.50
C GLN A 423 -3.50 -24.36 15.60
N ASN A 424 -2.84 -25.48 15.89
CA ASN A 424 -3.18 -26.34 17.01
C ASN A 424 -2.06 -26.32 18.04
N PHE A 425 -2.41 -25.87 19.25
CA PHE A 425 -1.50 -25.75 20.39
C PHE A 425 -1.78 -26.88 21.36
N TYR A 426 -0.73 -27.44 21.96
CA TYR A 426 -0.93 -28.35 23.08
C TYR A 426 0.26 -28.46 24.02
N THR A 427 0.03 -29.07 25.18
CA THR A 427 1.07 -29.52 26.10
C THR A 427 0.89 -31.02 26.38
N PRO A 428 1.91 -31.86 26.10
CA PRO A 428 1.84 -33.29 26.38
C PRO A 428 1.49 -33.57 27.84
N LYS A 429 0.79 -34.69 28.11
CA LYS A 429 0.57 -35.14 29.49
C LYS A 429 1.89 -35.48 30.18
#